data_AF-A0A368VBI3-F1
#
_entry.id   AF-A0A368VBI3-F1
#
_cell.length_a   1.000
_cell.length_b   1.000
_cell.length_c   1.000
_cell.angle_alpha   90.00
_cell.angle_beta   90.00
_cell.angle_gamma   90.00
#
_symmetry.space_group_name_H-M   'P 1'
#
loop_
_entity.id
_entity.type
_entity.pdbx_description
1 polymer ?
#
loop_
_entity_poly.entity_id
_entity_poly.type
_entity_poly.pdbx_seq_one_letter_code
_entity_poly.pdbx_strand_id
1 'polypeptide(L)'
;MPSNAVRMSQKAATDLAQRGERAAQLRAQLAAKLDTIRSDERLSEQYKAQLIEQARAEYTDNAARLRSLLDSDRETMLTAAAELDRPGDVNAQLLAETRQQRAWDRARPMLDNGRTWRSVLAEAEKAGDTDTVQALAAELPAYFEAGRSITGGMQGNADQALDQDNATRILRGAVARTLGNDNGPGTAARLRLQAEAHAPVVEAQLDRLDREISGQRAGIGDAIATHYAEQNRDATLGELDTTPTGDSSTGPRTGNLNTAIANQYAT
;
A
#
# COMPACT_ATOMS: atom_id res chain seq x y z
N MET A 1 -18.02 23.75 -19.03
CA MET A 1 -17.46 22.45 -19.43
C MET A 1 -16.20 22.21 -18.59
N PRO A 2 -16.08 21.13 -17.82
CA PRO A 2 -14.88 20.85 -17.02
C PRO A 2 -13.66 20.58 -17.93
N SER A 3 -12.49 21.06 -17.50
CA SER A 3 -11.22 20.85 -18.22
C SER A 3 -10.92 19.34 -18.34
N ASN A 4 -10.08 18.97 -19.31
CA ASN A 4 -9.69 17.56 -19.49
C ASN A 4 -9.01 17.00 -18.23
N ALA A 5 -8.19 17.83 -17.56
CA ALA A 5 -7.54 17.49 -16.29
C ALA A 5 -8.55 17.16 -15.17
N VAL A 6 -9.64 17.94 -15.05
CA VAL A 6 -10.71 17.67 -14.05
C VAL A 6 -11.45 16.36 -14.36
N ARG A 7 -11.72 16.08 -15.64
CA ARG A 7 -12.40 14.83 -16.03
C ARG A 7 -11.53 13.60 -15.78
N MET A 8 -10.25 13.68 -16.15
CA MET A 8 -9.28 12.61 -15.89
C MET A 8 -9.10 12.35 -14.39
N SER A 9 -9.03 13.41 -13.58
CA SER A 9 -8.84 13.26 -12.14
C SER A 9 -10.07 12.75 -11.41
N GLN A 10 -11.28 13.13 -11.85
CA GLN A 10 -12.54 12.54 -11.36
C GLN A 10 -12.63 11.05 -11.68
N LYS A 11 -12.22 10.66 -12.89
CA LYS A 11 -12.13 9.25 -13.25
C LYS A 11 -11.12 8.52 -12.37
N ALA A 12 -9.91 9.06 -12.22
CA ALA A 12 -8.87 8.49 -11.36
C ALA A 12 -9.33 8.35 -9.90
N ALA A 13 -10.05 9.32 -9.35
CA ALA A 13 -10.62 9.22 -8.00
C ALA A 13 -11.67 8.11 -7.88
N THR A 14 -12.49 7.92 -8.93
CA THR A 14 -13.48 6.84 -8.98
C THR A 14 -12.81 5.48 -9.10
N ASP A 15 -11.83 5.36 -10.00
CA ASP A 15 -11.04 4.15 -10.22
C ASP A 15 -10.28 3.76 -8.93
N LEU A 16 -9.74 4.75 -8.20
CA LEU A 16 -9.07 4.56 -6.91
C LEU A 16 -9.99 3.97 -5.83
N ALA A 17 -11.24 4.44 -5.73
CA ALA A 17 -12.23 3.86 -4.83
C ALA A 17 -12.58 2.42 -5.22
N GLN A 18 -12.79 2.17 -6.52
CA GLN A 18 -13.06 0.82 -7.05
C GLN A 18 -11.88 -0.14 -6.80
N ARG A 19 -10.64 0.34 -6.84
CA ARG A 19 -9.45 -0.47 -6.50
C ARG A 19 -9.43 -0.91 -5.04
N GLY A 20 -9.83 -0.04 -4.11
CA GLY A 20 -9.97 -0.41 -2.70
C GLY A 20 -11.01 -1.52 -2.51
N GLU A 21 -12.17 -1.39 -3.15
CA GLU A 21 -13.18 -2.45 -3.15
C GLU A 21 -12.63 -3.75 -3.77
N ARG A 22 -11.89 -3.65 -4.88
CA ARG A 22 -11.29 -4.80 -5.54
C ARG A 22 -10.23 -5.49 -4.69
N ALA A 23 -9.40 -4.75 -3.98
CA ALA A 23 -8.42 -5.29 -3.05
C ALA A 23 -9.11 -6.05 -1.90
N ALA A 24 -10.18 -5.49 -1.33
CA ALA A 24 -10.99 -6.16 -0.32
C ALA A 24 -11.68 -7.43 -0.86
N GLN A 25 -12.19 -7.39 -2.09
CA GLN A 25 -12.78 -8.56 -2.76
C GLN A 25 -11.75 -9.67 -2.99
N LEU A 26 -10.57 -9.35 -3.54
CA LEU A 26 -9.51 -10.34 -3.75
C LEU A 26 -9.12 -11.04 -2.46
N ARG A 27 -9.05 -10.28 -1.35
CA ARG A 27 -8.80 -10.85 -0.03
C ARG A 27 -9.88 -11.83 0.40
N ALA A 28 -11.14 -11.45 0.29
CA ALA A 28 -12.26 -12.35 0.62
C ALA A 28 -12.27 -13.61 -0.26
N GLN A 29 -11.96 -13.46 -1.55
CA GLN A 29 -11.90 -14.58 -2.49
C GLN A 29 -10.73 -15.53 -2.20
N LEU A 30 -9.55 -15.00 -1.86
CA LEU A 30 -8.41 -15.82 -1.43
C LEU A 30 -8.77 -16.60 -0.16
N ALA A 31 -9.36 -15.94 0.84
CA ALA A 31 -9.74 -16.59 2.08
C ALA A 31 -10.74 -17.74 1.83
N ALA A 32 -11.77 -17.49 1.03
CA ALA A 32 -12.77 -18.51 0.67
C ALA A 32 -12.17 -19.68 -0.15
N LYS A 33 -11.26 -19.39 -1.09
CA LYS A 33 -10.58 -20.42 -1.90
C LYS A 33 -9.67 -21.28 -1.04
N LEU A 34 -8.91 -20.68 -0.13
CA LEU A 34 -8.05 -21.41 0.80
C LEU A 34 -8.87 -22.26 1.77
N ASP A 35 -10.00 -21.76 2.27
CA ASP A 35 -10.92 -22.52 3.13
C ASP A 35 -11.50 -23.73 2.40
N THR A 36 -11.97 -23.52 1.17
CA THR A 36 -12.48 -24.60 0.30
C THR A 36 -11.44 -25.70 0.10
N ILE A 37 -10.21 -25.34 -0.27
CA ILE A 37 -9.13 -26.32 -0.49
C ILE A 37 -8.78 -27.09 0.78
N ARG A 38 -8.77 -26.42 1.94
CA ARG A 38 -8.43 -27.06 3.23
C ARG A 38 -9.53 -28.01 3.70
N SER A 39 -10.79 -27.62 3.51
CA SER A 39 -11.97 -28.40 3.92
C SER A 39 -12.27 -29.60 3.02
N ASP A 40 -11.67 -29.68 1.82
CA ASP A 40 -11.89 -30.79 0.91
C ASP A 40 -11.11 -32.04 1.32
N GLU A 41 -11.77 -32.94 2.05
CA GLU A 41 -11.21 -34.21 2.54
C GLU A 41 -10.82 -35.18 1.41
N ARG A 42 -11.30 -34.96 0.18
CA ARG A 42 -11.01 -35.85 -0.96
C ARG A 42 -9.62 -35.63 -1.56
N LEU A 43 -9.03 -34.46 -1.30
CA LEU A 43 -7.75 -34.09 -1.87
C LEU A 43 -6.62 -34.63 -1.00
N SER A 44 -5.58 -35.18 -1.64
CA SER A 44 -4.35 -35.52 -0.93
C SER A 44 -3.66 -34.25 -0.41
N GLU A 45 -2.96 -34.35 0.71
CA GLU A 45 -2.24 -33.20 1.30
C GLU A 45 -1.23 -32.57 0.32
N GLN A 46 -0.57 -33.40 -0.50
CA GLN A 46 0.33 -32.92 -1.57
C GLN A 46 -0.41 -32.10 -2.63
N TYR A 47 -1.60 -32.54 -3.02
CA TYR A 47 -2.40 -31.83 -4.02
C TYR A 47 -3.02 -30.55 -3.45
N LYS A 48 -3.47 -30.56 -2.19
CA LYS A 48 -3.90 -29.35 -1.46
C LYS A 48 -2.79 -28.31 -1.41
N ALA A 49 -1.56 -28.73 -1.07
CA ALA A 49 -0.41 -27.83 -1.04
C ALA A 49 -0.15 -27.18 -2.42
N GLN A 50 -0.22 -27.94 -3.51
CA GLN A 50 -0.08 -27.42 -4.86
C GLN A 50 -1.17 -26.39 -5.21
N LEU A 51 -2.44 -26.68 -4.89
CA LEU A 51 -3.54 -25.75 -5.14
C LEU A 51 -3.45 -24.48 -4.30
N ILE A 52 -2.97 -24.60 -3.05
CA ILE A 52 -2.72 -23.44 -2.18
C ILE A 52 -1.62 -22.56 -2.76
N GLU A 53 -0.51 -23.14 -3.22
CA GLU A 53 0.58 -22.37 -3.86
C GLU A 53 0.14 -21.73 -5.17
N GLN A 54 -0.65 -22.43 -6.00
CA GLN A 54 -1.25 -21.85 -7.21
C GLN A 54 -2.17 -20.69 -6.89
N ALA A 55 -3.04 -20.82 -5.89
CA ALA A 55 -3.88 -19.73 -5.43
C ALA A 55 -3.00 -18.55 -4.97
N ARG A 56 -2.02 -18.78 -4.10
CA ARG A 56 -1.13 -17.70 -3.63
C ARG A 56 -0.42 -16.97 -4.76
N ALA A 57 0.11 -17.69 -5.75
CA ALA A 57 0.76 -17.09 -6.92
C ALA A 57 -0.22 -16.20 -7.70
N GLU A 58 -1.43 -16.70 -7.98
CA GLU A 58 -2.49 -15.94 -8.67
C GLU A 58 -2.84 -14.63 -7.93
N TYR A 59 -3.03 -14.70 -6.61
CA TYR A 59 -3.39 -13.53 -5.82
C TYR A 59 -2.20 -12.58 -5.60
N THR A 60 -0.96 -13.07 -5.64
CA THR A 60 0.25 -12.23 -5.63
C THR A 60 0.35 -11.40 -6.91
N ASP A 61 0.16 -12.02 -8.08
CA ASP A 61 0.16 -11.34 -9.37
C ASP A 61 -0.97 -10.30 -9.44
N ASN A 62 -2.16 -10.65 -8.93
CA ASN A 62 -3.28 -9.71 -8.87
C ASN A 62 -3.01 -8.53 -7.92
N ALA A 63 -2.38 -8.77 -6.77
CA ALA A 63 -1.98 -7.71 -5.85
C ALA A 63 -0.94 -6.78 -6.48
N ALA A 64 0.07 -7.32 -7.17
CA ALA A 64 1.08 -6.53 -7.89
C ALA A 64 0.47 -5.66 -8.99
N ARG A 65 -0.46 -6.20 -9.79
CA ARG A 65 -1.20 -5.42 -10.79
C ARG A 65 -2.01 -4.29 -10.17
N LEU A 66 -2.69 -4.54 -9.05
CA LEU A 66 -3.45 -3.51 -8.35
C LEU A 66 -2.55 -2.40 -7.82
N ARG A 67 -1.36 -2.72 -7.27
CA ARG A 67 -0.36 -1.72 -6.84
C ARG A 67 0.08 -0.83 -8.00
N SER A 68 0.50 -1.42 -9.11
CA SER A 68 0.94 -0.64 -10.28
C SER A 68 -0.14 0.32 -10.79
N LEU A 69 -1.40 -0.12 -10.78
CA LEU A 69 -2.48 0.73 -11.21
C LEU A 69 -2.88 1.79 -10.17
N LEU A 70 -2.72 1.49 -8.87
CA LEU A 70 -2.89 2.46 -7.78
C LEU A 70 -1.90 3.63 -7.92
N ASP A 71 -0.64 3.32 -8.18
CA ASP A 71 0.42 4.31 -8.39
C ASP A 71 0.12 5.20 -9.60
N SER A 72 -0.34 4.60 -10.71
CA SER A 72 -0.72 5.32 -11.93
C SER A 72 -1.89 6.30 -11.71
N ASP A 73 -2.93 5.89 -10.98
CA ASP A 73 -4.06 6.76 -10.67
C ASP A 73 -3.63 7.91 -9.75
N ARG A 74 -2.80 7.61 -8.74
CA ARG A 74 -2.22 8.61 -7.84
C ARG A 74 -1.42 9.65 -8.64
N GLU A 75 -0.54 9.20 -9.53
CA GLU A 75 0.26 10.08 -10.39
C GLU A 75 -0.64 10.95 -11.29
N THR A 76 -1.70 10.36 -11.86
CA THR A 76 -2.68 11.08 -12.68
C THR A 76 -3.37 12.19 -11.89
N MET A 77 -3.79 11.92 -10.65
CA MET A 77 -4.43 12.91 -9.78
C MET A 77 -3.47 14.03 -9.38
N LEU A 78 -2.22 13.71 -9.05
CA LEU A 78 -1.19 14.69 -8.70
C LEU A 78 -0.81 15.57 -9.90
N THR A 79 -0.70 14.98 -11.09
CA THR A 79 -0.43 15.70 -12.34
C THR A 79 -1.58 16.65 -12.68
N ALA A 80 -2.83 16.19 -12.56
CA ALA A 80 -3.99 17.03 -12.78
C ALA A 80 -4.08 18.18 -11.77
N ALA A 81 -3.74 17.92 -10.49
CA ALA A 81 -3.66 18.98 -9.48
C ALA A 81 -2.58 20.02 -9.82
N ALA A 82 -1.41 19.59 -10.29
CA ALA A 82 -0.35 20.49 -10.73
C ALA A 82 -0.76 21.33 -11.95
N GLU A 83 -1.52 20.76 -12.89
CA GLU A 83 -2.05 21.51 -14.03
C GLU A 83 -3.07 22.58 -13.61
N LEU A 84 -3.92 22.26 -12.62
CA LEU A 84 -4.92 23.19 -12.10
C LEU A 84 -4.32 24.33 -11.28
N ASP A 85 -3.13 24.11 -10.70
CA ASP A 85 -2.36 25.12 -10.01
C ASP A 85 -1.45 25.92 -10.96
N ARG A 86 -1.37 25.57 -12.25
CA ARG A 86 -0.53 26.35 -13.16
C ARG A 86 -1.07 27.78 -13.27
N PRO A 87 -0.22 28.77 -12.99
CA PRO A 87 -0.57 30.18 -13.09
C PRO A 87 -0.80 30.54 -14.57
N GLY A 88 -2.04 30.93 -14.91
CA GLY A 88 -2.35 31.47 -16.23
C GLY A 88 -1.92 32.93 -16.42
N ASP A 89 -1.76 33.67 -15.31
CA ASP A 89 -1.31 35.06 -15.26
C ASP A 89 -0.25 35.22 -14.16
N VAL A 90 0.97 35.57 -14.58
CA VAL A 90 2.14 35.78 -13.70
C VAL A 90 1.89 36.91 -12.69
N ASN A 91 1.15 37.95 -13.07
CA ASN A 91 0.88 39.07 -12.17
C ASN A 91 -0.13 38.68 -11.08
N ALA A 92 -1.15 37.91 -11.43
CA ALA A 92 -2.10 37.36 -10.47
C ALA A 92 -1.40 36.41 -9.48
N GLN A 93 -0.45 35.62 -9.96
CA GLN A 93 0.36 34.74 -9.14
C GLN A 93 1.26 35.52 -8.16
N LEU A 94 2.03 36.49 -8.65
CA LEU A 94 2.88 37.34 -7.80
C LEU A 94 2.07 38.05 -6.72
N LEU A 95 0.85 38.50 -7.05
CA LEU A 95 -0.05 39.11 -6.07
C LEU A 95 -0.53 38.10 -5.02
N ALA A 96 -0.86 36.87 -5.42
CA ALA A 96 -1.25 35.80 -4.50
C ALA A 96 -0.10 35.42 -3.57
N GLU A 97 1.11 35.21 -4.11
CA GLU A 97 2.32 34.93 -3.32
C GLU A 97 2.62 36.06 -2.32
N THR A 98 2.49 37.32 -2.76
CA THR A 98 2.68 38.47 -1.86
C THR A 98 1.66 38.52 -0.74
N ARG A 99 0.38 38.21 -1.02
CA ARG A 99 -0.68 38.15 -0.01
C ARG A 99 -0.43 37.02 0.99
N GLN A 100 -0.05 35.85 0.49
CA GLN A 100 0.30 34.69 1.31
C GLN A 100 1.50 34.98 2.21
N GLN A 101 2.56 35.61 1.69
CA GLN A 101 3.72 36.02 2.48
C GLN A 101 3.31 36.98 3.60
N ARG A 102 2.51 38.01 3.30
CA ARG A 102 2.01 38.95 4.32
C ARG A 102 1.11 38.27 5.35
N ALA A 103 0.35 37.26 4.94
CA ALA A 103 -0.47 36.48 5.87
C ALA A 103 0.41 35.63 6.80
N TRP A 104 1.46 35.01 6.27
CA TRP A 104 2.47 34.31 7.08
C TRP A 104 3.18 35.25 8.05
N ASP A 105 3.61 36.44 7.60
CA ASP A 105 4.29 37.42 8.44
C ASP A 105 3.41 37.89 9.61
N ARG A 106 2.08 37.83 9.47
CA ARG A 106 1.12 38.09 10.57
C ARG A 106 0.90 36.87 11.46
N ALA A 107 0.83 35.66 10.88
CA ALA A 107 0.56 34.42 11.60
C ALA A 107 1.77 33.92 12.40
N ARG A 108 2.98 34.02 11.85
CA ARG A 108 4.21 33.52 12.49
C ARG A 108 4.45 34.11 13.89
N PRO A 109 4.35 35.44 14.11
CA PRO A 109 4.49 36.00 15.45
C PRO A 109 3.45 35.48 16.45
N MET A 110 2.25 35.10 16.00
CA MET A 110 1.25 34.49 16.88
C MET A 110 1.71 33.12 17.38
N LEU A 111 2.29 32.32 16.48
CA LEU A 111 2.86 31.01 16.81
C LEU A 111 4.07 31.15 17.74
N ASP A 112 4.98 32.09 17.44
CA ASP A 112 6.15 32.38 18.26
C ASP A 112 5.77 32.86 19.67
N ASN A 113 4.64 33.56 19.82
CA ASN A 113 4.08 33.98 21.11
C ASN A 113 3.26 32.89 21.83
N GLY A 114 3.30 31.64 21.36
CA GLY A 114 2.70 30.49 22.02
C GLY A 114 1.23 30.21 21.66
N ARG A 115 0.65 30.89 20.67
CA ARG A 115 -0.65 30.45 20.12
C ARG A 115 -0.46 29.16 19.34
N THR A 116 -1.44 28.27 19.44
CA THR A 116 -1.43 27.02 18.67
C THR A 116 -1.82 27.27 17.22
N TRP A 117 -1.20 26.55 16.29
CA TRP A 117 -1.54 26.63 14.86
C TRP A 117 -3.01 26.30 14.60
N ARG A 118 -3.61 25.37 15.37
CA ARG A 118 -5.04 25.02 15.29
C ARG A 118 -5.94 26.21 15.62
N SER A 119 -5.54 27.04 16.60
CA SER A 119 -6.28 28.24 16.97
C SER A 119 -6.21 29.31 15.88
N VAL A 120 -5.03 29.54 15.30
CA VAL A 120 -4.85 30.49 14.19
C VAL A 120 -5.64 30.04 12.95
N LEU A 121 -5.59 28.74 12.63
CA LEU A 121 -6.37 28.14 11.55
C LEU A 121 -7.88 28.32 11.73
N ALA A 122 -8.40 28.02 12.92
CA ALA A 122 -9.83 28.12 13.20
C ALA A 122 -10.36 29.56 13.08
N GLU A 123 -9.57 30.56 13.48
CA GLU A 123 -9.91 31.97 13.29
C GLU A 123 -9.90 32.36 11.81
N ALA A 124 -8.90 31.92 11.05
CA ALA A 124 -8.82 32.18 9.62
C ALA A 124 -10.00 31.55 8.86
N GLU A 125 -10.36 30.30 9.17
CA GLU A 125 -11.53 29.63 8.59
C GLU A 125 -12.83 30.36 8.95
N LYS A 126 -12.99 30.80 10.21
CA LYS A 126 -14.18 31.56 10.65
C LYS A 126 -14.29 32.94 9.97
N ALA A 127 -13.16 33.59 9.72
CA ALA A 127 -13.09 34.89 9.06
C ALA A 127 -13.16 34.80 7.52
N GLY A 128 -13.04 33.60 6.95
CA GLY A 128 -12.90 33.42 5.50
C GLY A 128 -11.57 33.93 4.95
N ASP A 129 -10.52 34.01 5.77
CA ASP A 129 -9.18 34.47 5.36
C ASP A 129 -8.42 33.34 4.66
N THR A 130 -8.69 33.18 3.36
CA THR A 130 -8.05 32.17 2.51
C THR A 130 -6.54 32.29 2.43
N ASP A 131 -6.02 33.52 2.46
CA ASP A 131 -4.58 33.80 2.34
C ASP A 131 -3.83 33.28 3.58
N THR A 132 -4.41 33.46 4.78
CA THR A 132 -3.85 32.91 6.02
C THR A 132 -3.91 31.38 6.05
N VAL A 133 -4.99 30.77 5.56
CA VAL A 133 -5.09 29.30 5.48
C VAL A 133 -4.05 28.72 4.51
N GLN A 134 -3.86 29.34 3.34
CA GLN A 134 -2.83 28.94 2.38
C GLN A 134 -1.42 29.17 2.92
N ALA A 135 -1.17 30.29 3.60
CA ALA A 135 0.11 30.59 4.23
C ALA A 135 0.49 29.53 5.28
N LEU A 136 -0.44 29.16 6.16
CA LEU A 136 -0.24 28.07 7.12
C LEU A 136 0.04 26.74 6.42
N ALA A 137 -0.69 26.42 5.34
CA ALA A 137 -0.47 25.17 4.62
C ALA A 137 0.91 25.08 3.95
N ALA A 138 1.47 26.19 3.48
CA ALA A 138 2.78 26.24 2.83
C ALA A 138 3.95 26.28 3.82
N GLU A 139 3.84 27.11 4.86
CA GLU A 139 4.99 27.48 5.70
C GLU A 139 5.08 26.69 7.02
N LEU A 140 3.95 26.18 7.53
CA LEU A 140 3.92 25.50 8.84
C LEU A 140 4.80 24.21 8.87
N PRO A 141 4.90 23.40 7.81
CA PRO A 141 5.81 22.25 7.79
C PRO A 141 7.28 22.67 7.99
N ALA A 142 7.75 23.68 7.26
CA ALA A 142 9.11 24.20 7.39
C ALA A 142 9.34 24.87 8.75
N TYR A 143 8.32 25.56 9.28
CA TYR A 143 8.36 26.13 10.63
C TYR A 143 8.57 25.06 11.72
N PHE A 144 7.87 23.92 11.64
CA PHE A 144 8.08 22.81 12.57
C PHE A 144 9.47 22.18 12.44
N GLU A 145 9.98 22.03 11.23
CA GLU A 145 11.34 21.54 11.00
C GLU A 145 12.40 22.47 11.61
N ALA A 146 12.25 23.78 11.43
CA ALA A 146 13.13 24.78 12.02
C ALA A 146 13.05 24.80 13.56
N GLY A 147 11.87 24.57 14.14
CA GLY A 147 11.70 24.44 15.59
C GLY A 147 12.43 23.22 16.18
N ARG A 148 12.45 22.09 15.46
CA ARG A 148 13.16 20.87 15.88
C ARG A 148 14.68 21.04 15.86
N SER A 149 15.23 21.76 14.89
CA SER A 149 16.69 21.95 14.79
C SER A 149 17.25 22.82 15.92
N ILE A 150 16.42 23.71 16.50
CA ILE A 150 16.79 24.59 17.62
C ILE A 150 16.70 23.86 18.97
N THR A 151 15.78 22.91 19.13
CA THR A 151 15.58 22.14 20.39
C THR A 151 16.42 20.86 20.48
N GLY A 152 17.54 20.81 19.75
CA GLY A 152 18.39 19.63 19.61
C GLY A 152 18.57 18.82 20.90
N GLY A 153 18.04 17.59 20.91
CA GLY A 153 18.56 16.53 21.79
C GLY A 153 17.62 15.83 22.77
N MET A 154 16.30 16.04 22.78
CA MET A 154 15.41 15.24 23.65
C MET A 154 14.51 14.28 22.87
N GLN A 155 14.75 12.99 23.13
CA GLN A 155 13.94 11.84 22.72
C GLN A 155 12.43 12.10 22.78
N GLY A 156 11.77 12.03 21.62
CA GLY A 156 10.31 12.05 21.51
C GLY A 156 9.77 12.21 20.08
N ASN A 157 10.39 11.58 19.07
CA ASN A 157 10.22 12.01 17.68
C ASN A 157 9.16 11.27 16.84
N ALA A 158 8.52 10.21 17.37
CA ALA A 158 7.45 9.53 16.62
C ALA A 158 6.12 10.29 16.71
N ASP A 159 5.74 10.73 17.92
CA ASP A 159 4.46 11.43 18.16
C ASP A 159 4.44 12.83 17.55
N GLN A 160 5.58 13.53 17.52
CA GLN A 160 5.69 14.85 16.88
C GLN A 160 5.74 14.78 15.34
N ALA A 161 6.27 13.70 14.76
CA ALA A 161 6.20 13.46 13.31
C ALA A 161 4.76 13.14 12.89
N LEU A 162 4.07 12.31 13.69
CA LEU A 162 2.63 12.04 13.54
C LEU A 162 1.78 13.30 13.66
N ASP A 163 2.10 14.23 14.56
CA ASP A 163 1.37 15.51 14.67
C ASP A 163 1.64 16.44 13.47
N GLN A 164 2.82 16.38 12.85
CA GLN A 164 3.15 17.15 11.64
C GLN A 164 2.45 16.61 10.39
N ASP A 165 2.42 15.29 10.19
CA ASP A 165 1.68 14.67 9.08
C ASP A 165 0.18 14.91 9.23
N ASN A 166 -0.32 14.86 10.47
CA ASN A 166 -1.70 15.20 10.77
C ASN A 166 -1.99 16.69 10.54
N ALA A 167 -1.08 17.60 10.94
CA ALA A 167 -1.21 19.03 10.71
C ALA A 167 -1.26 19.36 9.21
N THR A 168 -0.36 18.78 8.42
CA THR A 168 -0.30 18.99 6.96
C THR A 168 -1.60 18.54 6.29
N ARG A 169 -2.14 17.38 6.68
CA ARG A 169 -3.42 16.87 6.19
C ARG A 169 -4.60 17.74 6.60
N ILE A 170 -4.65 18.21 7.85
CA ILE A 170 -5.69 19.11 8.36
C ILE A 170 -5.67 20.44 7.58
N LEU A 171 -4.49 21.00 7.36
CA LEU A 171 -4.30 22.26 6.63
C LEU A 171 -4.71 22.14 5.16
N ARG A 172 -4.31 21.07 4.47
CA ARG A 172 -4.79 20.80 3.10
C ARG A 172 -6.31 20.64 3.05
N GLY A 173 -6.91 20.00 4.06
CA GLY A 173 -8.35 19.92 4.22
C GLY A 173 -9.01 21.28 4.42
N ALA A 174 -8.39 22.18 5.18
CA ALA A 174 -8.86 23.55 5.36
C ALA A 174 -8.78 24.34 4.05
N VAL A 175 -7.64 24.30 3.34
CA VAL A 175 -7.47 24.92 2.01
C VAL A 175 -8.54 24.46 1.04
N ALA A 176 -8.82 23.16 1.00
CA ALA A 176 -9.88 22.57 0.17
C ALA A 176 -11.30 23.05 0.51
N ARG A 177 -11.57 23.39 1.78
CA ARG A 177 -12.87 23.94 2.21
C ARG A 177 -12.98 25.43 1.91
N THR A 178 -11.90 26.18 2.11
CA THR A 178 -11.93 27.65 2.02
C THR A 178 -11.84 28.18 0.60
N LEU A 179 -11.20 27.46 -0.33
CA LEU A 179 -11.05 27.89 -1.74
C LEU A 179 -12.26 27.58 -2.64
N GLY A 180 -13.37 27.09 -2.09
CA GLY A 180 -14.60 26.85 -2.83
C GLY A 180 -14.53 25.72 -3.87
N ASN A 181 -15.59 25.61 -4.68
CA ASN A 181 -15.78 24.51 -5.64
C ASN A 181 -15.23 24.78 -7.04
N ASP A 182 -14.47 25.86 -7.21
CA ASP A 182 -14.08 26.32 -8.54
C ASP A 182 -13.03 25.40 -9.16
N ASN A 183 -13.00 25.32 -10.50
CA ASN A 183 -12.09 24.47 -11.28
C ASN A 183 -10.61 24.97 -11.25
N GLY A 184 -10.15 25.47 -10.10
CA GLY A 184 -8.80 25.98 -9.87
C GLY A 184 -8.21 25.42 -8.57
N PRO A 185 -7.54 26.25 -7.74
CA PRO A 185 -6.68 25.76 -6.65
C PRO A 185 -7.43 25.00 -5.53
N GLY A 186 -8.71 25.28 -5.30
CA GLY A 186 -9.55 24.47 -4.37
C GLY A 186 -9.80 23.04 -4.87
N THR A 187 -9.96 22.86 -6.18
CA THR A 187 -10.07 21.53 -6.79
C THR A 187 -8.72 20.81 -6.80
N ALA A 188 -7.61 21.51 -7.08
CA ALA A 188 -6.27 20.94 -6.97
C ALA A 188 -5.96 20.45 -5.54
N ALA A 189 -6.27 21.24 -4.52
CA ALA A 189 -6.08 20.87 -3.12
C ALA A 189 -6.86 19.60 -2.74
N ARG A 190 -8.10 19.45 -3.23
CA ARG A 190 -8.91 18.25 -3.00
C ARG A 190 -8.36 17.02 -3.69
N LEU A 191 -7.88 17.15 -4.92
CA LEU A 191 -7.26 16.04 -5.65
C LEU A 191 -6.02 15.52 -4.93
N ARG A 192 -5.16 16.41 -4.41
CA ARG A 192 -4.02 16.02 -3.58
C ARG A 192 -4.47 15.30 -2.31
N LEU A 193 -5.47 15.84 -1.63
CA LEU A 193 -5.99 15.24 -0.40
C LEU A 193 -6.63 13.88 -0.64
N GLN A 194 -7.34 13.69 -1.76
CA GLN A 194 -7.88 12.38 -2.15
C GLN A 194 -6.77 11.38 -2.50
N ALA A 195 -5.77 11.79 -3.28
CA ALA A 195 -4.63 10.95 -3.61
C ALA A 195 -3.90 10.47 -2.34
N GLU A 196 -3.75 11.33 -1.34
CA GLU A 196 -3.11 11.03 -0.06
C GLU A 196 -4.00 10.25 0.91
N ALA A 197 -5.33 10.44 0.86
CA ALA A 197 -6.25 9.75 1.76
C ALA A 197 -6.51 8.30 1.34
N HIS A 198 -6.61 8.04 0.04
CA HIS A 198 -7.04 6.75 -0.47
C HIS A 198 -5.87 5.78 -0.73
N ALA A 199 -4.73 6.26 -1.22
CA ALA A 199 -3.59 5.38 -1.51
C ALA A 199 -3.12 4.56 -0.30
N PRO A 200 -2.93 5.14 0.91
CA PRO A 200 -2.48 4.37 2.08
C PRO A 200 -3.50 3.35 2.57
N VAL A 201 -4.79 3.61 2.39
CA VAL A 201 -5.86 2.68 2.77
C VAL A 201 -5.84 1.44 1.87
N VAL A 202 -5.66 1.64 0.57
CA VAL A 202 -5.55 0.54 -0.40
C VAL A 202 -4.23 -0.21 -0.22
N GLU A 203 -3.11 0.49 -0.02
CA GLU A 203 -1.82 -0.12 0.33
C GLU A 203 -1.92 -0.98 1.58
N ALA A 204 -2.55 -0.48 2.65
CA ALA A 204 -2.74 -1.25 3.88
C ALA A 204 -3.62 -2.50 3.67
N GLN A 205 -4.58 -2.46 2.74
CA GLN A 205 -5.36 -3.64 2.35
C GLN A 205 -4.52 -4.65 1.55
N LEU A 206 -3.68 -4.17 0.63
CA LEU A 206 -2.77 -5.01 -0.16
C LEU A 206 -1.67 -5.63 0.72
N ASP A 207 -1.16 -4.90 1.71
CA ASP A 207 -0.19 -5.42 2.68
C ASP A 207 -0.81 -6.46 3.64
N ARG A 208 -2.11 -6.34 3.92
CA ARG A 208 -2.85 -7.40 4.63
C ARG A 208 -3.02 -8.62 3.74
N LEU A 209 -3.35 -8.44 2.46
CA LEU A 209 -3.43 -9.52 1.48
C LEU A 209 -2.08 -10.24 1.35
N ASP A 210 -0.98 -9.51 1.23
CA ASP A 210 0.37 -10.08 1.17
C ASP A 210 0.73 -10.85 2.44
N ARG A 211 0.32 -10.36 3.61
CA ARG A 211 0.47 -11.10 4.86
C ARG A 211 -0.38 -12.36 4.92
N GLU A 212 -1.56 -12.40 4.30
CA GLU A 212 -2.38 -13.62 4.22
C GLU A 212 -1.81 -14.61 3.20
N ILE A 213 -1.27 -14.11 2.08
CA ILE A 213 -0.52 -14.89 1.09
C ILE A 213 0.72 -15.49 1.74
N SER A 214 1.48 -14.70 2.51
CA SER A 214 2.73 -15.10 3.15
C SER A 214 2.53 -15.88 4.45
N GLY A 215 1.46 -15.60 5.19
CA GLY A 215 1.18 -16.00 6.57
C GLY A 215 0.81 -17.47 6.77
N GLN A 216 1.02 -18.30 5.75
CA GLN A 216 0.95 -19.74 5.86
C GLN A 216 2.15 -20.46 5.24
N ARG A 217 3.21 -19.75 4.85
CA ARG A 217 4.50 -20.40 4.55
C ARG A 217 5.12 -21.05 5.78
N ALA A 218 4.91 -20.48 6.98
CA ALA A 218 5.46 -21.01 8.23
C ALA A 218 4.74 -22.28 8.75
N GLY A 219 3.51 -22.57 8.33
CA GLY A 219 2.77 -23.77 8.79
C GLY A 219 2.82 -24.94 7.79
N ILE A 220 2.81 -24.64 6.50
CA ILE A 220 2.83 -25.67 5.44
C ILE A 220 4.27 -26.03 5.04
N GLY A 221 5.18 -25.06 5.03
CA GLY A 221 6.61 -25.30 4.77
C GLY A 221 7.23 -26.19 5.84
N ASP A 222 6.88 -25.98 7.12
CA ASP A 222 7.33 -26.82 8.24
C ASP A 222 6.67 -28.20 8.21
N ALA A 223 5.37 -28.31 7.90
CA ALA A 223 4.70 -29.60 7.78
C ALA A 223 5.22 -30.43 6.60
N ILE A 224 5.51 -29.81 5.45
CA ILE A 224 6.10 -30.47 4.29
C ILE A 224 7.57 -30.81 4.55
N ALA A 225 8.35 -29.92 5.18
CA ALA A 225 9.73 -30.20 5.57
C ALA A 225 9.80 -31.33 6.62
N THR A 226 8.87 -31.37 7.57
CA THR A 226 8.75 -32.44 8.56
C THR A 226 8.34 -33.76 7.89
N HIS A 227 7.37 -33.74 6.96
CA HIS A 227 6.95 -34.93 6.23
C HIS A 227 8.03 -35.49 5.29
N TYR A 228 8.79 -34.62 4.60
CA TYR A 228 9.96 -35.03 3.81
C TYR A 228 11.12 -35.51 4.69
N ALA A 229 11.30 -34.92 5.88
CA ALA A 229 12.29 -35.39 6.85
C ALA A 229 11.89 -36.76 7.44
N GLU A 230 10.61 -37.02 7.69
CA GLU A 230 10.09 -38.30 8.17
C GLU A 230 10.14 -39.39 7.08
N GLN A 231 9.73 -39.09 5.84
CA GLN A 231 9.85 -40.04 4.72
C GLN A 231 11.30 -40.43 4.42
N ASN A 232 12.25 -39.48 4.50
CA ASN A 232 13.66 -39.77 4.30
C ASN A 232 14.32 -40.45 5.52
N ARG A 233 13.73 -40.32 6.72
CA ARG A 233 14.17 -41.01 7.93
C ARG A 233 13.73 -42.47 7.94
N ASP A 234 12.53 -42.77 7.44
CA ASP A 234 12.05 -44.15 7.26
C ASP A 234 12.74 -44.84 6.07
N ALA A 235 13.09 -44.11 5.00
CA ALA A 235 13.87 -44.64 3.90
C ALA A 235 15.34 -44.97 4.28
N THR A 236 15.90 -44.32 5.31
CA THR A 236 17.26 -44.58 5.79
C THR A 236 17.32 -45.58 6.96
N LEU A 237 16.20 -45.87 7.61
CA LEU A 237 16.09 -46.90 8.66
C LEU A 237 15.62 -48.26 8.12
N GLY A 238 15.09 -48.32 6.89
CA GLY A 238 14.73 -49.57 6.20
C GLY A 238 15.87 -50.32 5.52
N GLU A 239 17.10 -49.78 5.53
CA GLU A 239 18.24 -50.34 4.76
C GLU A 239 19.42 -50.82 5.62
N LEU A 240 19.16 -51.18 6.89
CA LEU A 240 20.18 -51.71 7.82
C LEU A 240 19.80 -53.00 8.56
N ASP A 241 18.86 -53.79 8.02
CA ASP A 241 18.66 -55.17 8.47
C ASP A 241 18.50 -56.15 7.30
N THR A 242 19.60 -56.38 6.58
CA THR A 242 19.84 -57.67 5.93
C THR A 242 21.28 -58.08 6.20
N THR A 243 21.52 -58.73 7.34
CA THR A 243 22.76 -59.48 7.53
C THR A 243 22.91 -60.51 6.41
N PRO A 244 24.06 -60.55 5.71
CA PRO A 244 24.32 -61.52 4.67
C PRO A 244 24.87 -62.81 5.30
N THR A 245 24.09 -63.89 5.29
CA THR A 245 24.65 -65.24 5.24
C THR A 245 24.67 -65.68 3.79
N GLY A 246 25.89 -65.71 3.24
CA GLY A 246 26.13 -65.86 1.82
C GLY A 246 25.70 -67.21 1.25
N ASP A 247 25.45 -67.18 -0.05
CA ASP A 247 26.08 -68.17 -0.91
C ASP A 247 26.44 -67.56 -2.26
N SER A 248 27.52 -68.08 -2.82
CA SER A 248 28.27 -67.53 -3.93
C SER A 248 27.67 -67.96 -5.27
N SER A 249 27.43 -67.06 -6.22
CA SER A 249 27.54 -67.37 -7.67
C SER A 249 27.24 -66.17 -8.59
N THR A 250 28.16 -65.92 -9.52
CA THR A 250 27.99 -65.37 -10.89
C THR A 250 27.59 -63.90 -11.12
N GLY A 251 28.60 -63.08 -11.48
CA GLY A 251 28.70 -62.42 -12.80
C GLY A 251 27.89 -61.14 -13.09
N PRO A 252 28.43 -60.19 -13.90
CA PRO A 252 28.08 -58.77 -13.83
C PRO A 252 26.98 -58.37 -14.82
N ARG A 253 26.19 -57.33 -14.48
CA ARG A 253 25.40 -56.57 -15.47
C ARG A 253 25.14 -55.13 -15.04
N THR A 254 25.81 -54.22 -15.73
CA THR A 254 25.41 -52.83 -15.98
C THR A 254 24.02 -52.79 -16.63
N GLY A 255 23.14 -51.85 -16.25
CA GLY A 255 21.89 -51.64 -16.98
C GLY A 255 20.92 -50.62 -16.40
N ASN A 256 21.06 -49.37 -16.85
CA ASN A 256 20.01 -48.45 -17.30
C ASN A 256 18.76 -48.15 -16.45
N LEU A 257 18.74 -46.91 -15.97
CA LEU A 257 17.59 -46.01 -15.96
C LEU A 257 16.95 -45.96 -17.36
N ASN A 258 15.67 -46.34 -17.52
CA ASN A 258 14.63 -45.57 -18.22
C ASN A 258 13.33 -46.36 -18.53
N THR A 259 12.21 -45.64 -18.37
CA THR A 259 10.90 -45.79 -19.04
C THR A 259 9.89 -46.82 -18.50
N ALA A 260 8.82 -46.31 -17.87
CA ALA A 260 7.46 -46.80 -18.07
C ALA A 260 6.43 -45.70 -17.72
N ILE A 261 6.29 -44.71 -18.62
CA ILE A 261 5.04 -43.97 -18.79
C ILE A 261 4.29 -44.70 -19.91
N ALA A 262 3.20 -45.39 -19.58
CA ALA A 262 2.04 -45.57 -20.46
C ALA A 262 0.98 -46.43 -19.76
N ASN A 263 -0.28 -46.04 -19.98
CA ASN A 263 -1.53 -46.78 -19.76
C ASN A 263 -2.16 -46.68 -18.37
N GLN A 264 -3.04 -45.68 -18.21
CA GLN A 264 -4.39 -45.92 -17.67
C GLN A 264 -5.32 -44.73 -17.93
N TYR A 265 -5.82 -44.64 -19.16
CA TYR A 265 -7.14 -44.06 -19.46
C TYR A 265 -7.83 -44.97 -20.45
N ALA A 266 -8.56 -45.95 -19.92
CA ALA A 266 -9.55 -46.73 -20.64
C ALA A 266 -10.59 -47.23 -19.63
N THR A 267 -11.62 -46.41 -19.41
CA THR A 267 -13.04 -46.79 -19.27
C THR A 267 -13.87 -45.54 -19.42
#